data_AF-A0A7J7K9F8-F1
#
_entry.id   AF-A0A7J7K9F8-F1
#
_cell.length_a   1.000
_cell.length_b   1.000
_cell.length_c   1.000
_cell.angle_alpha   90.00
_cell.angle_beta   90.00
_cell.angle_gamma   90.00
#
_symmetry.space_group_name_H-M   'P 1'
#
loop_
_entity.id
_entity.type
_entity.pdbx_description
1 polymer ?
#
loop_
_entity_poly.entity_id
_entity_poly.type
_entity_poly.pdbx_seq_one_letter_code
_entity_poly.pdbx_strand_id
1 'polypeptide(L)'
;MRGRDIVSSTWYKIPHIESENSKSIFLKAKTTLQSAVNNLKVSIPSHTQEDLLDIIVVLAVNQQLQPWNNADLICCCQELLPQLLAQHDLEANMPHKLFEKYPKLCLEMNVLISSTLRRDQWQDHAIMCSFYTWYCKELSFPLVSEYLDILLPPSLHLVDSYIDEMKVIGVECLSHIMKESGKAELKWHGRSGVILDALLKLTYSKHEPLLVILHPTLIQILEVLDTDSNSVRVSKFCVLLALI
;
A
#
# COMPACT_ATOMS: atom_id res chain seq x y z
N MET A 1 27.92 -1.11 -1.96
CA MET A 1 27.73 -2.54 -2.28
C MET A 1 26.68 -3.10 -1.34
N ARG A 2 25.63 -3.71 -1.92
CA ARG A 2 24.58 -4.55 -1.31
C ARG A 2 23.78 -3.94 -0.15
N GLY A 3 22.66 -3.30 -0.49
CA GLY A 3 21.63 -2.89 0.46
C GLY A 3 20.31 -3.62 0.19
N ARG A 4 20.04 -4.61 1.03
CA ARG A 4 18.73 -5.15 1.42
C ARG A 4 17.93 -5.96 0.39
N ASP A 5 18.40 -7.18 0.16
CA ASP A 5 17.50 -8.34 0.05
C ASP A 5 17.03 -8.71 1.47
N ILE A 6 15.99 -8.05 1.97
CA ILE A 6 15.24 -8.48 3.16
C ILE A 6 13.79 -8.66 2.73
N VAL A 7 13.56 -9.54 1.76
CA VAL A 7 12.24 -10.15 1.58
C VAL A 7 12.31 -11.45 2.38
N SER A 8 11.98 -11.36 3.66
CA SER A 8 12.02 -12.49 4.58
C SER A 8 11.14 -13.62 4.05
N SER A 9 11.69 -14.82 4.12
CA SER A 9 11.23 -16.09 3.59
C SER A 9 9.99 -16.66 4.30
N THR A 10 9.00 -15.84 4.63
CA THR A 10 7.86 -16.21 5.48
C THR A 10 6.51 -16.10 4.77
N TRP A 11 6.47 -15.48 3.60
CA TRP A 11 5.30 -15.48 2.68
C TRP A 11 4.82 -16.87 2.28
N TYR A 12 5.67 -17.90 2.43
CA TYR A 12 5.42 -19.28 1.99
C TYR A 12 4.35 -20.05 2.79
N LYS A 13 3.75 -19.46 3.82
CA LYS A 13 2.82 -20.16 4.73
C LYS A 13 1.39 -19.61 4.75
N ILE A 14 1.03 -18.66 3.89
CA ILE A 14 -0.38 -18.24 3.76
C ILE A 14 -1.08 -19.27 2.88
N PRO A 15 -2.04 -20.07 3.40
CA PRO A 15 -2.74 -21.06 2.61
C PRO A 15 -3.56 -20.36 1.53
N HIS A 16 -3.42 -20.83 0.30
CA HIS A 16 -4.21 -20.44 -0.86
C HIS A 16 -5.72 -20.44 -0.60
N ILE A 17 -6.34 -19.28 -0.34
CA ILE A 17 -7.78 -19.09 -0.58
C ILE A 17 -8.06 -17.66 -1.07
N GLU A 18 -7.48 -17.24 -2.20
CA GLU A 18 -8.06 -16.09 -2.91
C GLU A 18 -9.48 -16.46 -3.38
N SER A 19 -10.43 -15.53 -3.22
CA SER A 19 -11.81 -15.67 -3.72
C SER A 19 -11.81 -15.91 -5.24
N GLU A 20 -12.77 -16.69 -5.76
CA GLU A 20 -12.86 -17.00 -7.20
C GLU A 20 -12.88 -15.74 -8.10
N ASN A 21 -13.43 -14.63 -7.60
CA ASN A 21 -13.43 -13.35 -8.33
C ASN A 21 -12.05 -12.69 -8.40
N SER A 22 -11.28 -12.65 -7.31
CA SER A 22 -9.93 -12.06 -7.33
C SER A 22 -8.95 -12.91 -8.15
N LYS A 23 -9.04 -14.24 -8.04
CA LYS A 23 -8.30 -15.19 -8.89
C LYS A 23 -8.63 -15.01 -10.36
N SER A 24 -9.91 -14.91 -10.72
CA SER A 24 -10.31 -14.82 -12.13
C SER A 24 -9.89 -13.50 -12.78
N ILE A 25 -9.97 -12.38 -12.07
CA ILE A 25 -9.46 -11.07 -12.54
C ILE A 25 -7.95 -11.16 -12.75
N PHE A 26 -7.21 -11.67 -11.76
CA PHE A 26 -5.76 -11.80 -11.85
C PHE A 26 -5.33 -12.76 -12.95
N LEU A 27 -5.97 -13.92 -13.08
CA LEU A 27 -5.63 -14.92 -14.09
C LEU A 27 -5.95 -14.41 -15.50
N LYS A 28 -7.12 -13.78 -15.70
CA LYS A 28 -7.50 -13.18 -16.98
C LYS A 28 -6.51 -12.10 -17.38
N ALA A 29 -6.19 -11.21 -16.46
CA ALA A 29 -5.32 -10.08 -16.76
C ALA A 29 -3.83 -10.49 -16.90
N LYS A 30 -3.38 -11.52 -16.17
CA LYS A 30 -2.09 -12.20 -16.38
C LYS A 30 -2.03 -12.89 -17.74
N THR A 31 -3.08 -13.59 -18.18
CA THR A 31 -3.12 -14.20 -19.52
C THR A 31 -3.12 -13.16 -20.63
N THR A 32 -3.83 -12.03 -20.43
CA THR A 32 -3.81 -10.90 -21.37
C THR A 32 -2.40 -10.31 -21.47
N LEU A 33 -1.73 -10.04 -20.35
CA LEU A 33 -0.35 -9.55 -20.38
C LEU A 33 0.62 -10.57 -20.94
N GLN A 34 0.53 -11.85 -20.59
CA GLN A 34 1.41 -12.89 -21.15
C GLN A 34 1.22 -13.03 -22.67
N SER A 35 -0.02 -12.89 -23.17
CA SER A 35 -0.29 -12.87 -24.61
C SER A 35 0.22 -11.59 -25.28
N ALA A 36 0.24 -10.45 -24.59
CA ALA A 36 0.82 -9.21 -25.08
C ALA A 36 2.35 -9.26 -25.10
N VAL A 37 2.98 -9.81 -24.05
CA VAL A 37 4.42 -10.02 -23.89
C VAL A 37 4.96 -10.95 -24.98
N ASN A 38 4.27 -12.06 -25.27
CA ASN A 38 4.70 -13.02 -26.30
C ASN A 38 4.64 -12.46 -27.73
N ASN A 39 3.96 -11.33 -27.96
CA ASN A 39 3.81 -10.73 -29.29
C ASN A 39 4.69 -9.49 -29.53
N LEU A 40 5.58 -9.12 -28.59
CA LEU A 40 6.65 -8.09 -28.73
C LEU A 40 6.29 -6.83 -29.55
N LYS A 41 5.06 -6.34 -29.41
CA LYS A 41 4.61 -4.99 -29.75
C LYS A 41 3.52 -4.61 -28.78
N VAL A 42 3.88 -4.40 -27.52
CA VAL A 42 2.91 -3.97 -26.51
C VAL A 42 2.69 -2.47 -26.66
N SER A 43 1.98 -2.09 -27.72
CA SER A 43 1.25 -0.83 -27.70
C SER A 43 0.00 -1.10 -26.89
N ILE A 44 -0.16 -0.41 -25.75
CA ILE A 44 -1.42 -0.40 -25.01
C ILE A 44 -2.50 0.10 -25.99
N PRO A 45 -3.54 -0.70 -26.32
CA PRO A 45 -4.64 -0.23 -27.16
C PRO A 45 -5.25 1.08 -26.65
N SER A 46 -5.91 1.86 -27.50
CA SER A 46 -6.72 3.00 -27.05
C SER A 46 -7.88 2.48 -26.19
N HIS A 47 -7.74 2.54 -24.87
CA HIS A 47 -8.65 1.90 -23.92
C HIS A 47 -9.76 2.81 -23.41
N THR A 48 -10.91 2.21 -23.11
CA THR A 48 -12.00 2.78 -22.31
C THR A 48 -11.61 2.88 -20.84
N GLN A 49 -12.22 3.80 -20.07
CA GLN A 49 -11.90 4.00 -18.64
C GLN A 49 -12.00 2.72 -17.79
N GLU A 50 -12.89 1.78 -18.15
CA GLU A 50 -13.08 0.52 -17.42
C GLU A 50 -11.89 -0.45 -17.57
N ASP A 51 -11.22 -0.48 -18.74
CA ASP A 51 -10.04 -1.33 -18.96
C ASP A 51 -8.81 -0.79 -18.20
N LEU A 52 -8.79 0.53 -17.95
CA LEU A 52 -7.67 1.20 -17.30
C LEU A 52 -7.49 0.70 -15.86
N LEU A 53 -8.59 0.44 -15.15
CA LEU A 53 -8.54 -0.11 -13.78
C LEU A 53 -7.87 -1.48 -13.77
N ASP A 54 -8.30 -2.40 -14.64
CA ASP A 54 -7.75 -3.75 -14.72
C ASP A 54 -6.25 -3.71 -15.07
N ILE A 55 -5.86 -2.87 -16.04
CA ILE A 55 -4.45 -2.71 -16.42
C ILE A 55 -3.62 -2.21 -15.24
N ILE A 56 -4.08 -1.18 -14.53
CA ILE A 56 -3.37 -0.61 -13.39
C ILE A 56 -3.24 -1.63 -12.26
N VAL A 57 -4.30 -2.37 -11.95
CA VAL A 57 -4.26 -3.42 -10.92
C VAL A 57 -3.17 -4.45 -11.23
N VAL A 58 -3.07 -4.89 -12.49
CA VAL A 58 -2.02 -5.85 -12.85
C VAL A 58 -0.64 -5.23 -12.80
N LEU A 59 -0.45 -4.03 -13.33
CA LEU A 59 0.83 -3.34 -13.27
C LEU A 59 1.29 -3.16 -11.83
N ALA A 60 0.38 -2.72 -10.95
CA ALA A 60 0.62 -2.50 -9.53
C ALA A 60 1.07 -3.77 -8.80
N VAL A 61 0.36 -4.88 -9.01
CA VAL A 61 0.64 -6.17 -8.34
C VAL A 61 1.96 -6.80 -8.83
N ASN A 62 2.47 -6.39 -9.99
CA ASN A 62 3.67 -6.96 -10.61
C ASN A 62 4.87 -6.00 -10.64
N GLN A 63 4.89 -4.96 -9.80
CA GLN A 63 6.06 -4.06 -9.68
C GLN A 63 7.25 -4.67 -8.93
N GLN A 64 7.01 -5.68 -8.09
CA GLN A 64 8.03 -6.31 -7.25
C GLN A 64 7.91 -7.83 -7.32
N LEU A 65 8.99 -8.54 -6.97
CA LEU A 65 9.00 -10.00 -6.97
C LEU A 65 8.09 -10.55 -5.86
N GLN A 66 7.11 -11.33 -6.28
CA GLN A 66 6.08 -11.95 -5.45
C GLN A 66 5.91 -13.43 -5.84
N PRO A 67 5.32 -14.27 -4.97
CA PRO A 67 5.17 -15.71 -5.24
C PRO A 67 4.41 -16.06 -6.52
N TRP A 68 3.55 -15.15 -7.01
CA TRP A 68 2.70 -15.34 -8.19
C TRP A 68 3.28 -14.78 -9.51
N ASN A 69 4.45 -14.13 -9.45
CA ASN A 69 5.07 -13.50 -10.62
C ASN A 69 6.52 -13.95 -10.84
N ASN A 70 7.12 -13.50 -11.95
CA ASN A 70 8.48 -13.82 -12.34
C ASN A 70 9.23 -12.56 -12.79
N ALA A 71 10.55 -12.65 -12.88
CA ALA A 71 11.41 -11.52 -13.25
C ALA A 71 11.05 -10.93 -14.63
N ASP A 72 10.66 -11.78 -15.59
CA ASP A 72 10.29 -11.34 -16.94
C ASP A 72 9.02 -10.49 -16.93
N LEU A 73 7.98 -10.90 -16.20
CA LEU A 73 6.73 -10.14 -16.08
C LEU A 73 6.97 -8.80 -15.38
N ILE A 74 7.84 -8.76 -14.37
CA ILE A 74 8.20 -7.51 -13.69
C ILE A 74 8.89 -6.55 -14.67
N CYS A 75 9.87 -7.05 -15.44
CA CYS A 75 10.56 -6.25 -16.46
C CYS A 75 9.56 -5.65 -17.46
N CYS A 76 8.62 -6.46 -17.95
CA CYS A 76 7.57 -5.98 -18.83
C CYS A 76 6.67 -4.94 -18.14
N CYS A 77 6.21 -5.16 -16.91
CA CYS A 77 5.38 -4.19 -16.20
C CYS A 77 6.09 -2.85 -15.93
N GLN A 78 7.40 -2.90 -15.66
CA GLN A 78 8.24 -1.71 -15.50
C GLN A 78 8.43 -0.92 -16.81
N GLU A 79 8.45 -1.61 -17.95
CA GLU A 79 8.48 -0.97 -19.27
C GLU A 79 7.11 -0.41 -19.70
N LEU A 80 6.02 -1.05 -19.28
CA LEU A 80 4.65 -0.67 -19.68
C LEU A 80 4.10 0.52 -18.90
N LEU A 81 4.43 0.66 -17.61
CA LEU A 81 3.93 1.75 -16.80
C LEU A 81 4.31 3.14 -17.38
N PRO A 82 5.57 3.41 -17.78
CA PRO A 82 5.94 4.64 -18.48
C PRO A 82 5.17 4.88 -19.78
N GLN A 83 4.90 3.81 -20.55
CA GLN A 83 4.19 3.91 -21.82
C GLN A 83 2.72 4.27 -21.59
N LEU A 84 2.08 3.68 -20.58
CA LEU A 84 0.72 4.02 -20.18
C LEU A 84 0.62 5.49 -19.77
N LEU A 85 1.57 5.96 -18.95
CA LEU A 85 1.62 7.36 -18.52
C LEU A 85 1.82 8.31 -19.71
N ALA A 86 2.72 7.98 -20.64
CA ALA A 86 2.96 8.77 -21.84
C ALA A 86 1.72 8.87 -22.76
N GLN A 87 0.92 7.80 -22.87
CA GLN A 87 -0.34 7.83 -23.64
C GLN A 87 -1.37 8.81 -23.06
N HIS A 88 -1.29 9.08 -21.76
CA HIS A 88 -2.15 10.04 -21.09
C HIS A 88 -1.48 11.41 -20.91
N ASP A 89 -0.41 11.72 -21.65
CA ASP A 89 0.37 12.97 -21.54
C ASP A 89 0.93 13.21 -20.14
N LEU A 90 1.29 12.14 -19.42
CA LEU A 90 1.86 12.18 -18.08
C LEU A 90 3.35 11.84 -18.08
N GLU A 91 4.08 12.40 -17.10
CA GLU A 91 5.48 12.08 -16.88
C GLU A 91 5.64 10.63 -16.39
N ALA A 92 6.60 9.91 -16.98
CA ALA A 92 6.84 8.48 -16.74
C ALA A 92 7.09 8.08 -15.28
N ASN A 93 7.51 9.01 -14.42
CA ASN A 93 7.87 8.74 -13.02
C ASN A 93 6.82 9.22 -12.02
N MET A 94 5.64 9.63 -12.48
CA MET A 94 4.64 10.32 -11.65
C MET A 94 3.26 9.66 -11.77
N PRO A 95 3.10 8.39 -11.33
CA PRO A 95 1.82 7.69 -11.42
C PRO A 95 0.70 8.37 -10.60
N HIS A 96 1.02 9.16 -9.56
CA HIS A 96 0.00 9.97 -8.87
C HIS A 96 -0.76 10.94 -9.77
N LYS A 97 -0.12 11.47 -10.83
CA LYS A 97 -0.79 12.37 -11.78
C LYS A 97 -1.91 11.67 -12.54
N LEU A 98 -1.86 10.34 -12.65
CA LEU A 98 -2.94 9.54 -13.23
C LEU A 98 -4.19 9.59 -12.34
N PHE A 99 -4.00 9.52 -11.03
CA PHE A 99 -5.07 9.61 -10.03
C PHE A 99 -5.68 11.00 -9.95
N GLU A 100 -4.86 12.06 -10.10
CA GLU A 100 -5.36 13.44 -10.21
C GLU A 100 -6.18 13.65 -11.48
N LYS A 101 -5.73 13.09 -12.61
CA LYS A 101 -6.41 13.22 -13.91
C LYS A 101 -7.72 12.44 -13.96
N TYR A 102 -7.80 11.31 -13.25
CA TYR A 102 -8.96 10.42 -13.26
C TYR A 102 -9.49 10.14 -11.85
N PRO A 103 -10.18 11.09 -11.18
CA PRO A 103 -10.70 10.88 -9.82
C PRO A 103 -11.68 9.71 -9.68
N LYS A 104 -12.42 9.38 -10.75
CA LYS A 104 -13.31 8.21 -10.79
C LYS A 104 -12.55 6.90 -10.60
N LEU A 105 -11.34 6.80 -11.17
CA LEU A 105 -10.47 5.64 -11.02
C LEU A 105 -10.10 5.45 -9.55
N CYS A 106 -9.75 6.53 -8.83
CA CYS A 106 -9.47 6.48 -7.40
C CYS A 106 -10.68 5.95 -6.61
N LEU A 107 -11.89 6.43 -6.93
CA LEU A 107 -13.13 5.94 -6.31
C LEU A 107 -13.35 4.44 -6.56
N GLU A 108 -13.15 3.97 -7.79
CA GLU A 108 -13.29 2.56 -8.14
C GLU A 108 -12.25 1.68 -7.44
N MET A 109 -10.99 2.10 -7.39
CA MET A 109 -9.92 1.42 -6.65
C MET A 109 -10.25 1.36 -5.15
N ASN A 110 -10.74 2.46 -4.60
CA ASN A 110 -11.17 2.57 -3.21
C ASN A 110 -12.34 1.62 -2.89
N VAL A 111 -13.32 1.51 -3.79
CA VAL A 111 -14.43 0.54 -3.67
C VAL A 111 -13.91 -0.90 -3.75
N LEU A 112 -12.98 -1.19 -4.67
CA LEU A 112 -12.37 -2.51 -4.81
C LEU A 112 -11.60 -2.91 -3.54
N ILE A 113 -10.81 -2.00 -2.99
CA ILE A 113 -10.04 -2.20 -1.74
C ILE A 113 -10.99 -2.42 -0.56
N SER A 114 -11.95 -1.51 -0.35
CA SER A 114 -12.87 -1.58 0.80
C SER A 114 -13.82 -2.78 0.75
N SER A 115 -14.20 -3.22 -0.44
CA SER A 115 -15.05 -4.41 -0.61
C SER A 115 -14.28 -5.72 -0.36
N THR A 116 -12.97 -5.76 -0.65
CA THR A 116 -12.15 -6.98 -0.59
C THR A 116 -11.31 -7.10 0.69
N LEU A 117 -10.70 -6.01 1.17
CA LEU A 117 -9.90 -5.98 2.40
C LEU A 117 -10.77 -5.68 3.63
N ARG A 118 -11.81 -6.50 3.83
CA ARG A 118 -12.59 -6.46 5.07
C ARG A 118 -11.77 -7.09 6.21
N ARG A 119 -12.08 -6.68 7.44
CA ARG A 119 -11.39 -7.09 8.69
C ARG A 119 -11.10 -8.59 8.79
N ASP A 120 -11.96 -9.43 8.23
CA ASP A 120 -11.93 -10.87 8.45
C ASP A 120 -11.31 -11.66 7.28
N GLN A 121 -10.99 -11.01 6.16
CA GLN A 121 -10.61 -11.68 4.90
C GLN A 121 -9.29 -11.16 4.29
N TRP A 122 -8.70 -10.10 4.84
CA TRP A 122 -7.52 -9.46 4.21
C TRP A 122 -6.31 -10.41 4.10
N GLN A 123 -6.16 -11.37 5.01
CA GLN A 123 -5.08 -12.37 5.00
C GLN A 123 -5.19 -13.35 3.82
N ASP A 124 -6.40 -13.59 3.35
CA ASP A 124 -6.68 -14.51 2.25
C ASP A 124 -6.48 -13.81 0.88
N HIS A 125 -6.20 -12.51 0.88
CA HIS A 125 -6.09 -11.67 -0.30
C HIS A 125 -4.71 -11.01 -0.44
N ALA A 126 -3.65 -11.83 -0.53
CA ALA A 126 -2.26 -11.35 -0.69
C ALA A 126 -2.09 -10.43 -1.91
N ILE A 127 -2.74 -10.73 -3.03
CA ILE A 127 -2.76 -9.86 -4.23
C ILE A 127 -3.32 -8.49 -3.91
N MET A 128 -4.45 -8.42 -3.19
CA MET A 128 -5.08 -7.14 -2.85
C MET A 128 -4.28 -6.35 -1.82
N CYS A 129 -3.58 -7.03 -0.90
CA CYS A 129 -2.64 -6.38 0.00
C CYS A 129 -1.46 -5.77 -0.78
N SER A 130 -0.92 -6.49 -1.77
CA SER A 130 0.12 -5.96 -2.66
C SER A 130 -0.38 -4.76 -3.48
N PHE A 131 -1.58 -4.86 -4.05
CA PHE A 131 -2.22 -3.77 -4.79
C PHE A 131 -2.42 -2.53 -3.91
N TYR A 132 -3.01 -2.72 -2.73
CA TYR A 132 -3.22 -1.64 -1.76
C TYR A 132 -1.90 -0.98 -1.34
N THR A 133 -0.85 -1.77 -1.09
CA THR A 133 0.46 -1.26 -0.70
C THR A 133 1.05 -0.36 -1.78
N TRP A 134 0.99 -0.81 -3.04
CA TRP A 134 1.41 0.00 -4.18
C TRP A 134 0.57 1.27 -4.28
N TYR A 135 -0.75 1.14 -4.33
CA TYR A 135 -1.68 2.26 -4.46
C TYR A 135 -1.48 3.31 -3.36
N CYS A 136 -1.36 2.88 -2.10
CA CYS A 136 -1.11 3.77 -0.96
C CYS A 136 0.19 4.55 -1.12
N LYS A 137 1.27 3.92 -1.59
CA LYS A 137 2.58 4.54 -1.77
C LYS A 137 2.63 5.47 -2.98
N GLU A 138 1.83 5.19 -4.01
CA GLU A 138 1.75 6.06 -5.19
C GLU A 138 0.89 7.30 -4.96
N LEU A 139 -0.04 7.30 -4.00
CA LEU A 139 -0.78 8.52 -3.67
C LEU A 139 0.12 9.51 -2.93
N SER A 140 0.06 10.77 -3.35
CA SER A 140 0.75 11.90 -2.71
C SER A 140 -0.25 12.97 -2.23
N PHE A 141 0.24 13.97 -1.51
CA PHE A 141 -0.54 15.17 -1.21
C PHE A 141 -1.03 15.84 -2.53
N PRO A 142 -2.31 16.25 -2.66
CA PRO A 142 -3.37 16.29 -1.64
C PRO A 142 -4.28 15.05 -1.57
N LEU A 143 -4.16 14.08 -2.50
CA LEU A 143 -5.07 12.94 -2.62
C LEU A 143 -5.08 12.03 -1.39
N VAL A 144 -3.94 11.87 -0.71
CA VAL A 144 -3.85 11.09 0.54
C VAL A 144 -4.75 11.69 1.63
N SER A 145 -4.79 13.02 1.74
CA SER A 145 -5.68 13.72 2.69
C SER A 145 -7.15 13.56 2.32
N GLU A 146 -7.48 13.61 1.03
CA GLU A 146 -8.86 13.46 0.52
C GLU A 146 -9.41 12.05 0.80
N TYR A 147 -8.60 11.01 0.57
CA TYR A 147 -9.02 9.61 0.70
C TYR A 147 -8.63 8.97 2.03
N LEU A 148 -8.25 9.76 3.03
CA LEU A 148 -7.74 9.27 4.32
C LEU A 148 -8.71 8.30 5.01
N ASP A 149 -10.01 8.54 4.95
CA ASP A 149 -11.04 7.67 5.55
C ASP A 149 -11.10 6.27 4.93
N ILE A 150 -10.62 6.14 3.70
CA ILE A 150 -10.61 4.87 2.95
C ILE A 150 -9.24 4.21 3.05
N LEU A 151 -8.16 5.00 3.04
CA LEU A 151 -6.79 4.50 3.09
C LEU A 151 -6.39 4.05 4.49
N LEU A 152 -6.86 4.72 5.54
CA LEU A 152 -6.43 4.45 6.90
C LEU A 152 -6.90 3.08 7.43
N PRO A 153 -8.17 2.64 7.24
CA PRO A 153 -8.64 1.37 7.79
C PRO A 153 -7.86 0.13 7.31
N PRO A 154 -7.55 -0.04 5.99
CA PRO A 154 -6.74 -1.18 5.55
C PRO A 154 -5.33 -1.20 6.14
N SER A 155 -4.67 -0.03 6.26
CA SER A 155 -3.37 0.08 6.95
C SER A 155 -3.43 -0.38 8.40
N LEU A 156 -4.48 0.02 9.13
CA LEU A 156 -4.69 -0.40 10.51
C LEU A 156 -4.99 -1.90 10.62
N HIS A 157 -5.71 -2.48 9.66
CA HIS A 157 -5.93 -3.93 9.60
C HIS A 157 -4.63 -4.72 9.38
N LEU A 158 -3.73 -4.22 8.52
CA LEU A 158 -2.42 -4.84 8.31
C LEU A 158 -1.56 -4.79 9.58
N VAL A 159 -1.62 -3.69 10.35
CA VAL A 159 -0.92 -3.56 11.64
C VAL A 159 -1.47 -4.52 12.71
N ASP A 160 -2.77 -4.81 12.69
CA ASP A 160 -3.41 -5.74 13.65
C ASP A 160 -3.24 -7.22 13.27
N SER A 161 -2.51 -7.48 12.18
CA SER A 161 -2.17 -8.83 11.71
C SER A 161 -1.49 -9.71 12.76
N TYR A 162 -1.67 -11.03 12.68
CA TYR A 162 -0.79 -11.97 13.38
C TYR A 162 0.50 -12.29 12.61
N ILE A 163 0.53 -12.08 11.29
CA ILE A 163 1.68 -12.24 10.40
C ILE A 163 2.55 -10.99 10.50
N ASP A 164 3.82 -11.15 10.90
CA ASP A 164 4.71 -10.02 11.16
C ASP A 164 5.06 -9.22 9.90
N GLU A 165 5.18 -9.87 8.73
CA GLU A 165 5.44 -9.21 7.45
C GLU A 165 4.31 -8.25 7.05
N MET A 166 3.07 -8.59 7.39
CA MET A 166 1.91 -7.73 7.14
C MET A 166 1.94 -6.52 8.06
N LYS A 167 2.37 -6.69 9.32
CA LYS A 167 2.56 -5.55 10.22
C LYS A 167 3.62 -4.60 9.68
N VAL A 168 4.70 -5.14 9.10
CA VAL A 168 5.76 -4.33 8.48
C VAL A 168 5.16 -3.45 7.38
N ILE A 169 4.44 -4.05 6.44
CA ILE A 169 3.77 -3.32 5.35
C ILE A 169 2.76 -2.31 5.89
N GLY A 170 1.96 -2.68 6.90
CA GLY A 170 1.00 -1.79 7.53
C GLY A 170 1.67 -0.56 8.14
N VAL A 171 2.79 -0.72 8.85
CA VAL A 171 3.57 0.38 9.42
C VAL A 171 4.17 1.26 8.32
N GLU A 172 4.69 0.67 7.24
CA GLU A 172 5.17 1.45 6.08
C GLU A 172 4.07 2.29 5.45
N CYS A 173 2.88 1.73 5.25
CA CYS A 173 1.74 2.45 4.71
C CYS A 173 1.28 3.57 5.66
N LEU A 174 1.22 3.32 6.98
CA LEU A 174 0.92 4.37 7.96
C LEU A 174 1.95 5.49 7.95
N SER A 175 3.25 5.16 7.85
CA SER A 175 4.32 6.16 7.79
C SER A 175 4.19 7.03 6.53
N HIS A 176 3.88 6.42 5.39
CA HIS A 176 3.62 7.14 4.14
C HIS A 176 2.38 8.05 4.25
N ILE A 177 1.27 7.51 4.76
CA ILE A 177 0.04 8.28 4.98
C ILE A 177 0.34 9.50 5.86
N MET A 178 1.06 9.33 6.96
CA MET A 178 1.40 10.44 7.86
C MET A 178 2.32 11.48 7.23
N LYS A 179 3.16 11.07 6.26
CA LYS A 179 4.09 11.95 5.56
C LYS A 179 3.37 12.81 4.52
N GLU A 180 2.46 12.18 3.76
CA GLU A 180 1.80 12.79 2.61
C GLU A 180 0.42 13.38 2.95
N SER A 181 -0.09 13.20 4.18
CA SER A 181 -1.31 13.86 4.65
C SER A 181 -1.01 15.15 5.42
N GLY A 182 -1.99 16.06 5.43
CA GLY A 182 -1.89 17.25 6.26
C GLY A 182 -2.03 16.92 7.75
N LYS A 183 -1.22 17.59 8.59
CA LYS A 183 -1.22 17.38 10.05
C LYS A 183 -2.59 17.67 10.69
N ALA A 184 -3.35 18.61 10.13
CA ALA A 184 -4.68 18.96 10.64
C ALA A 184 -5.68 17.81 10.41
N GLU A 185 -5.65 17.21 9.24
CA GLU A 185 -6.54 16.13 8.79
C GLU A 185 -6.30 14.84 9.57
N LEU A 186 -5.06 14.58 9.98
CA LEU A 186 -4.70 13.49 10.90
C LEU A 186 -5.21 13.73 12.32
N LYS A 187 -5.26 14.98 12.78
CA LYS A 187 -5.80 15.32 14.11
C LYS A 187 -7.31 15.27 14.14
N TRP A 188 -7.96 15.64 13.03
CA TRP A 188 -9.40 15.57 12.90
C TRP A 188 -9.90 14.16 13.19
N HIS A 189 -11.05 14.10 13.85
CA HIS A 189 -11.70 12.85 14.26
C HIS A 189 -10.82 11.92 15.13
N GLY A 190 -9.72 12.42 15.71
CA GLY A 190 -8.85 11.65 16.60
C GLY A 190 -8.04 10.55 15.89
N ARG A 191 -7.88 10.63 14.55
CA ARG A 191 -7.20 9.60 13.75
C ARG A 191 -5.73 9.41 14.19
N SER A 192 -5.04 10.49 14.54
CA SER A 192 -3.67 10.46 15.07
C SER A 192 -3.56 9.65 16.38
N GLY A 193 -4.57 9.71 17.25
CA GLY A 193 -4.63 8.90 18.46
C GLY A 193 -4.82 7.42 18.15
N VAL A 194 -5.67 7.09 17.16
CA VAL A 194 -5.88 5.71 16.70
C VAL A 194 -4.59 5.13 16.11
N ILE A 195 -3.87 5.90 15.30
CA ILE A 195 -2.58 5.49 14.73
C ILE A 195 -1.57 5.25 15.85
N LEU A 196 -1.44 6.18 16.80
CA LEU A 196 -0.53 6.02 17.94
C LEU A 196 -0.88 4.75 18.74
N ASP A 197 -2.14 4.55 19.10
CA ASP A 197 -2.58 3.39 19.89
C ASP A 197 -2.31 2.07 19.14
N ALA A 198 -2.42 2.05 17.80
CA ALA A 198 -2.06 0.89 16.98
C ALA A 198 -0.54 0.63 16.97
N LEU A 199 0.28 1.67 16.77
CA LEU A 199 1.75 1.55 16.76
C LEU A 199 2.31 1.15 18.13
N LEU A 200 1.74 1.65 19.22
CA LEU A 200 2.17 1.31 20.58
C LEU A 200 2.04 -0.17 20.88
N LYS A 201 1.00 -0.84 20.37
CA LYS A 201 0.82 -2.29 20.55
C LYS A 201 1.98 -3.09 19.94
N LEU A 202 2.60 -2.56 18.88
CA LEU A 202 3.70 -3.23 18.19
C LEU A 202 5.05 -3.13 18.92
N THR A 203 5.18 -2.23 19.91
CA THR A 203 6.43 -2.08 20.68
C THR A 203 6.81 -3.32 21.49
N TYR A 204 5.83 -4.20 21.77
CA TYR A 204 6.06 -5.49 22.43
C TYR A 204 6.49 -6.61 21.47
N SER A 205 6.56 -6.34 20.16
CA SER A 205 6.99 -7.32 19.16
C SER A 205 8.48 -7.63 19.29
N LYS A 206 8.85 -8.88 18.97
CA LYS A 206 10.25 -9.33 18.88
C LYS A 206 10.77 -9.36 17.45
N HIS A 207 9.95 -8.98 16.48
CA HIS A 207 10.31 -9.02 15.06
C HIS A 207 11.20 -7.81 14.71
N GLU A 208 12.49 -8.05 14.53
CA GLU A 208 13.48 -7.00 14.26
C GLU A 208 13.13 -6.09 13.07
N PRO A 209 12.74 -6.61 11.88
CA PRO A 209 12.36 -5.75 10.75
C PRO A 209 11.21 -4.79 11.07
N LEU A 210 10.25 -5.22 11.91
CA LEU A 210 9.15 -4.37 12.34
C LEU A 210 9.65 -3.26 13.26
N LEU A 211 10.51 -3.57 14.23
CA LEU A 211 11.03 -2.57 15.17
C LEU A 211 11.82 -1.48 14.43
N VAL A 212 12.63 -1.87 13.44
CA VAL A 212 13.46 -0.93 12.63
C VAL A 212 12.61 0.15 11.97
N ILE A 213 11.44 -0.20 11.44
CA ILE A 213 10.55 0.79 10.81
C ILE A 213 9.60 1.45 11.82
N LEU A 214 9.22 0.75 12.89
CA LEU A 214 8.30 1.24 13.91
C LEU A 214 8.85 2.45 14.65
N HIS A 215 10.14 2.44 15.02
CA HIS A 215 10.73 3.53 15.80
C HIS A 215 10.69 4.89 15.07
N PRO A 216 11.15 5.01 13.81
CA PRO A 216 10.97 6.24 13.03
C PRO A 216 9.50 6.65 12.88
N THR A 217 8.60 5.70 12.63
CA THR A 217 7.16 5.97 12.48
C THR A 217 6.52 6.49 13.78
N LEU A 218 6.98 6.00 14.94
CA LEU A 218 6.55 6.51 16.24
C LEU A 218 6.99 7.96 16.47
N ILE A 219 8.20 8.33 16.06
CA ILE A 219 8.66 9.73 16.14
C ILE A 219 7.79 10.61 15.22
N GLN A 220 7.52 10.13 14.01
CA GLN A 220 6.69 10.86 13.03
C GLN A 220 5.28 11.18 13.57
N ILE A 221 4.61 10.23 14.24
CA ILE A 221 3.27 10.50 14.80
C ILE A 221 3.33 11.48 15.98
N LEU A 222 4.42 11.50 16.77
CA LEU A 222 4.58 12.48 17.84
C LEU A 222 4.64 13.92 17.29
N GLU A 223 5.34 14.13 16.17
CA GLU A 223 5.39 15.45 15.52
C GLU A 223 4.03 15.96 15.04
N VAL A 224 3.07 15.05 14.84
CA VAL A 224 1.67 15.37 14.54
C VAL A 224 0.92 15.71 15.84
N LEU A 225 1.25 15.07 16.96
CA LEU A 225 0.56 15.22 18.24
C LEU A 225 1.05 16.39 19.10
N ASP A 226 2.33 16.77 19.01
CA ASP A 226 3.00 17.78 19.85
C ASP A 226 2.46 19.22 19.70
N THR A 227 1.45 19.41 18.86
CA THR A 227 0.80 20.69 18.62
C THR A 227 -0.61 20.82 19.22
N ASP A 228 -1.11 19.82 19.96
CA ASP A 228 -2.35 19.91 20.74
C ASP A 228 -2.24 19.26 22.13
N SER A 229 -3.17 19.62 23.02
CA SER A 229 -3.33 19.31 24.46
C SER A 229 -3.33 17.83 24.91
N ASN A 230 -2.62 16.92 24.23
CA ASN A 230 -2.46 15.51 24.60
C ASN A 230 -1.26 15.23 25.53
N SER A 231 -0.89 16.21 26.37
CA SER A 231 0.32 16.20 27.22
C SER A 231 0.48 14.96 28.13
N VAL A 232 -0.62 14.25 28.44
CA VAL A 232 -0.61 13.06 29.31
C VAL A 232 -0.19 11.77 28.59
N ARG A 233 -0.45 11.63 27.27
CA ARG A 233 -0.04 10.43 26.51
C ARG A 233 1.40 10.55 26.01
N VAL A 234 1.79 11.75 25.58
CA VAL A 234 3.17 12.05 25.15
C VAL A 234 4.15 11.89 26.31
N SER A 235 3.78 12.32 27.53
CA SER A 235 4.64 12.16 28.72
C SER A 235 4.89 10.70 29.10
N LYS A 236 3.89 9.81 28.99
CA LYS A 236 4.11 8.36 29.19
C LYS A 236 5.01 7.74 28.11
N PHE A 237 4.92 8.24 26.88
CA PHE A 237 5.70 7.75 25.76
C PHE A 237 7.16 8.23 25.76
N CYS A 238 7.43 9.48 26.14
CA CYS A 238 8.79 9.98 26.35
C CYS A 238 9.51 9.19 27.45
N VAL A 239 8.80 8.76 28.50
CA VAL A 239 9.36 7.90 29.55
C VAL A 239 9.64 6.49 29.01
N LEU A 240 8.81 5.95 28.12
CA LEU A 240 9.03 4.62 27.53
C LEU A 240 10.20 4.61 26.54
N LEU A 241 10.33 5.64 25.70
CA LEU A 241 11.47 5.80 24.79
C LEU A 241 12.79 6.08 25.52
N ALA A 242 12.75 6.71 26.70
CA ALA A 242 13.94 6.92 27.53
C ALA A 242 14.43 5.64 28.24
N LEU A 243 13.66 4.55 28.21
CA LEU A 243 13.96 3.28 28.87
C LEU A 243 14.35 2.15 27.90
N ILE A 244 14.32 2.42 26.58
CA ILE A 244 14.81 1.52 25.51
C ILE A 244 16.16 2.06 25.04
#